data_AF-A0A1A0WUE5-F1
#
_entry.id   AF-A0A1A0WUE5-F1
#
_cell.length_a   1.000
_cell.length_b   1.000
_cell.length_c   1.000
_cell.angle_alpha   90.00
_cell.angle_beta   90.00
_cell.angle_gamma   90.00
#
_symmetry.space_group_name_H-M   'P 1'
#
loop_
_entity.id
_entity.type
_entity.pdbx_description
1 polymer ?
#
loop_
_entity_poly.entity_id
_entity_poly.type
_entity_poly.pdbx_seq_one_letter_code
_entity_poly.pdbx_strand_id
1 'polypeptide(L)'
;MEEKTYTLLGVDRKAYRSATPGSLGGHRRSRIYGELDCTSALRTIARGGYVKDRVFFADEATAIAAGYRPCAVCLPEKYRAWRRAQETQ
;
A
#
# COMPACT_ATOMS: atom_id res chain seq x y z
N MET A 1 14.88 -6.52 23.16
CA MET A 1 13.57 -6.20 22.56
C MET A 1 13.86 -5.89 21.11
N GLU A 2 13.35 -6.71 20.19
CA GLU A 2 13.74 -6.63 18.79
C GLU A 2 12.99 -5.47 18.12
N GLU A 3 13.68 -4.34 17.93
CA GLU A 3 13.20 -3.21 17.12
C GLU A 3 13.12 -3.65 15.66
N LYS A 4 12.06 -4.41 15.34
CA LYS A 4 11.77 -4.83 13.97
C LYS A 4 11.52 -3.57 13.16
N THR A 5 12.55 -3.15 12.43
CA THR A 5 12.48 -1.97 11.58
C THR A 5 11.88 -2.40 10.24
N TYR A 6 10.68 -1.91 9.97
CA TYR A 6 9.95 -2.17 8.73
C TYR A 6 10.36 -1.13 7.69
N THR A 7 10.56 -1.57 6.45
CA THR A 7 10.82 -0.65 5.34
C THR A 7 9.49 -0.23 4.72
N LEU A 8 9.08 1.01 4.95
CA LEU A 8 7.87 1.62 4.41
C LEU A 8 8.21 2.53 3.22
N LEU A 9 7.24 2.79 2.35
CA LEU A 9 7.37 3.74 1.26
C LEU A 9 6.69 5.07 1.64
N GLY A 10 7.44 6.16 1.59
CA GLY A 10 6.94 7.52 1.84
C GLY A 10 6.31 8.16 0.60
N VAL A 11 5.77 9.37 0.78
CA VAL A 11 5.11 10.17 -0.27
C VAL A 11 6.04 10.44 -1.44
N ASP A 12 7.35 10.58 -1.16
CA ASP A 12 8.38 10.84 -2.16
C ASP A 12 8.79 9.60 -2.98
N ARG A 13 8.10 8.46 -2.80
CA ARG A 13 8.53 7.14 -3.28
C ARG A 13 9.89 6.70 -2.70
N LYS A 14 10.31 7.32 -1.60
CA LYS A 14 11.53 6.95 -0.87
C LYS A 14 11.19 5.91 0.19
N ALA A 15 11.97 4.84 0.22
CA ALA A 15 11.88 3.85 1.27
C ALA A 15 12.47 4.42 2.57
N TYR A 16 11.72 4.36 3.67
CA TYR A 16 12.19 4.78 4.99
C TYR A 16 11.98 3.66 6.01
N ARG A 17 12.80 3.65 7.06
CA ARG A 17 12.71 2.66 8.14
C ARG A 17 11.73 3.18 9.19
N SER A 18 10.71 2.39 9.51
CA SER A 18 9.74 2.68 10.56
C SER A 18 9.75 1.58 11.61
N ALA A 19 9.52 1.95 12.87
CA ALA A 19 9.32 0.99 13.94
C ALA A 19 7.92 0.33 13.88
N THR A 20 6.98 0.96 13.17
CA THR A 20 5.63 0.44 12.98
C THR A 20 5.51 -0.33 11.67
N PRO A 21 4.85 -1.50 11.66
CA PRO A 21 4.43 -2.12 10.41
C PRO A 21 3.36 -1.22 9.77
N GLY A 22 3.50 -0.92 8.47
CA GLY A 22 2.52 -0.12 7.76
C GLY A 22 1.17 -0.84 7.65
N SER A 23 0.07 -0.11 7.83
CA SER A 23 -1.30 -0.67 7.80
C SER A 23 -1.78 -1.03 6.41
N LEU A 24 -1.13 -0.49 5.37
CA LEU A 24 -1.51 -0.70 3.97
C LEU A 24 -0.40 -1.43 3.22
N GLY A 25 -0.79 -2.39 2.38
CA GLY A 25 0.11 -3.16 1.54
C GLY A 25 -0.03 -2.77 0.08
N GLY A 26 1.08 -2.55 -0.60
CA GLY A 26 1.10 -2.31 -2.03
C GLY A 26 2.08 -3.19 -2.78
N HIS A 27 1.89 -3.24 -4.09
CA HIS A 27 2.77 -3.96 -5.00
C HIS A 27 3.62 -2.95 -5.77
N ARG A 28 4.94 -2.96 -5.54
CA ARG A 28 5.89 -2.03 -6.19
C ARG A 28 5.80 -2.10 -7.72
N ARG A 29 5.62 -3.31 -8.26
CA ARG A 29 5.62 -3.56 -9.71
C ARG A 29 4.34 -3.06 -10.41
N SER A 30 3.18 -3.29 -9.80
CA SER A 30 1.89 -2.87 -10.35
C SER A 30 1.46 -1.47 -9.91
N ARG A 31 2.19 -0.84 -8.98
CA ARG A 31 1.89 0.48 -8.38
C ARG A 31 0.45 0.58 -7.88
N ILE A 32 -0.03 -0.51 -7.30
CA ILE A 32 -1.34 -0.57 -6.64
C ILE A 32 -1.12 -0.70 -5.15
N TYR A 33 -1.97 -0.06 -4.36
CA TYR A 33 -2.05 -0.30 -2.93
C TYR A 33 -3.45 -0.81 -2.55
N GLY A 34 -3.51 -1.56 -1.46
CA GLY A 34 -4.75 -2.08 -0.88
C GLY A 34 -4.55 -2.45 0.58
N GLU A 35 -5.61 -2.92 1.23
CA GLU A 35 -5.51 -3.44 2.59
C GLU A 35 -4.86 -4.82 2.61
N LEU A 36 -4.21 -5.12 3.75
CA LEU A 36 -3.60 -6.41 4.04
C LEU A 36 -4.64 -7.55 4.02
N ASP A 37 -5.90 -7.22 4.26
CA ASP A 37 -7.04 -8.16 4.28
C ASP A 37 -7.66 -8.43 2.89
N CYS A 38 -7.19 -7.76 1.82
CA CYS A 38 -7.82 -7.99 0.53
C CYS A 38 -7.66 -9.45 0.07
N THR A 39 -8.76 -10.08 -0.34
CA THR A 39 -8.78 -11.43 -0.95
C THR A 39 -7.78 -11.57 -2.10
N SER A 40 -7.55 -10.53 -2.92
CA SER A 40 -6.51 -10.56 -3.96
C SER A 40 -5.10 -10.60 -3.37
N ALA A 41 -4.84 -9.87 -2.28
CA ALA A 41 -3.56 -9.89 -1.57
C ALA A 41 -3.35 -11.25 -0.87
N LEU A 42 -4.35 -11.72 -0.11
CA LEU A 42 -4.35 -13.04 0.52
C LEU A 42 -4.18 -14.16 -0.49
N ARG A 43 -4.87 -14.09 -1.65
CA ARG A 43 -4.74 -15.08 -2.74
C ARG A 43 -3.36 -15.05 -3.39
N THR A 44 -2.71 -13.89 -3.45
CA THR A 44 -1.35 -13.74 -4.00
C THR A 44 -0.31 -14.26 -3.01
N ILE A 45 -0.48 -13.96 -1.72
CA ILE A 45 0.34 -14.50 -0.62
C ILE A 45 0.18 -16.02 -0.54
N ALA A 46 -1.05 -16.54 -0.60
CA ALA A 46 -1.36 -17.97 -0.61
C ALA A 46 -0.81 -18.69 -1.85
N ARG A 47 -0.67 -17.97 -2.98
CA ARG A 47 -0.01 -18.46 -4.19
C ARG A 47 1.53 -18.43 -4.12
N GLY A 48 2.12 -18.06 -2.98
CA GLY A 48 3.58 -18.02 -2.80
C GLY A 48 4.27 -16.90 -3.59
N GLY A 49 3.50 -15.98 -4.18
CA GLY A 49 4.00 -14.97 -5.09
C GLY A 49 4.35 -13.67 -4.37
N TYR A 50 5.65 -13.39 -4.25
CA TYR A 50 6.19 -12.03 -4.17
C TYR A 50 6.03 -11.26 -2.86
N VAL A 51 6.45 -11.84 -1.74
CA VAL A 51 6.75 -11.06 -0.51
C VAL A 51 7.86 -10.01 -0.76
N LYS A 52 8.75 -10.26 -1.74
CA LYS A 52 9.91 -9.40 -2.04
C LYS A 52 9.57 -8.01 -2.58
N ASP A 53 8.48 -7.86 -3.32
CA ASP A 53 8.05 -6.58 -3.92
C ASP A 53 6.87 -5.93 -3.17
N ARG A 54 6.55 -6.46 -1.98
CA ARG A 54 5.53 -5.90 -1.11
C ARG A 54 6.10 -4.65 -0.45
N VAL A 55 5.54 -3.51 -0.81
CA VAL A 55 5.80 -2.24 -0.12
C VAL A 55 4.70 -2.01 0.89
N PHE A 56 5.05 -1.43 2.02
CA PHE A 56 4.08 -1.06 3.04
C PHE A 56 4.00 0.46 3.11
N PHE A 57 2.80 0.97 3.34
CA PHE A 57 2.56 2.40 3.52
C PHE A 57 2.03 2.64 4.93
N ALA A 58 2.44 3.76 5.52
CA ALA A 58 1.84 4.23 6.76
C ALA A 58 0.37 4.60 6.53
N ASP A 59 0.12 5.35 5.45
CA ASP A 59 -1.20 5.91 5.15
C ASP A 59 -1.53 5.84 3.67
N GLU A 60 -2.83 5.85 3.41
CA GLU A 60 -3.38 5.87 2.06
C GLU A 60 -2.99 7.15 1.33
N ALA A 61 -3.07 8.30 2.00
CA ALA A 61 -2.63 9.58 1.45
C ALA A 61 -1.18 9.50 0.99
N THR A 62 -0.34 8.76 1.72
CA THR A 62 1.06 8.56 1.38
C THR A 62 1.23 7.72 0.12
N ALA A 63 0.46 6.65 -0.01
CA ALA A 63 0.46 5.81 -1.20
C ALA A 63 -0.01 6.59 -2.45
N ILE A 64 -1.06 7.39 -2.29
CA ILE A 64 -1.62 8.23 -3.35
C ILE A 64 -0.60 9.28 -3.80
N ALA A 65 0.02 10.00 -2.86
CA ALA A 65 1.05 10.99 -3.15
C ALA A 65 2.28 10.37 -3.83
N ALA A 66 2.61 9.12 -3.47
CA ALA A 66 3.65 8.34 -4.13
C ALA A 66 3.26 7.83 -5.54
N GLY A 67 2.05 8.11 -6.02
CA GLY A 67 1.55 7.70 -7.34
C GLY A 67 1.05 6.26 -7.39
N TYR A 68 0.65 5.69 -6.25
CA TYR A 68 -0.01 4.39 -6.20
C TYR A 68 -1.52 4.59 -6.24
N ARG A 69 -2.21 3.70 -6.96
CA ARG A 69 -3.67 3.73 -7.07
C ARG A 69 -4.34 2.73 -6.11
N PRO A 70 -5.48 3.09 -5.49
CA PRO A 70 -6.27 2.14 -4.72
C PRO A 70 -6.81 1.04 -5.61
N CYS A 71 -6.87 -0.18 -5.07
CA CYS A 71 -7.51 -1.29 -5.75
C CYS A 71 -9.04 -1.13 -5.75
N ALA A 72 -9.62 -0.83 -6.91
CA ALA A 72 -11.08 -0.67 -7.08
C ALA A 72 -11.89 -1.95 -6.80
N VAL A 73 -11.23 -3.11 -6.77
CA VAL A 73 -11.87 -4.41 -6.50
C VAL A 73 -12.00 -4.65 -5.00
N CYS A 74 -10.95 -4.34 -4.24
CA CYS A 74 -10.90 -4.61 -2.81
C CYS A 74 -11.51 -3.46 -1.99
N LEU A 75 -11.23 -2.21 -2.38
CA LEU A 75 -11.66 -1.01 -1.67
C LEU A 75 -12.31 -0.03 -2.66
N PRO A 76 -13.53 -0.33 -3.13
CA PRO A 76 -14.26 0.58 -4.02
C PRO A 76 -14.54 1.93 -3.34
N GLU A 77 -14.73 1.95 -2.02
CA GLU A 77 -14.95 3.17 -1.23
C GLU A 77 -13.70 4.06 -1.21
N LYS A 78 -12.53 3.47 -0.97
CA LYS A 78 -11.27 4.20 -1.02
C LYS A 78 -10.93 4.68 -2.42
N TYR A 79 -11.24 3.88 -3.44
CA TYR A 79 -11.09 4.30 -4.82
C TYR A 79 -12.00 5.50 -5.16
N ARG A 80 -13.23 5.53 -4.63
CA ARG A 80 -14.11 6.70 -4.73
C ARG A 80 -13.54 7.90 -3.97
N ALA A 81 -13.03 7.71 -2.75
CA ALA A 81 -12.41 8.77 -1.96
C ALA A 81 -11.17 9.35 -2.64
N TRP A 82 -10.30 8.51 -3.19
CA TRP A 82 -9.16 8.91 -4.01
C TRP A 82 -9.59 9.73 -5.22
N ARG A 83 -10.60 9.26 -5.97
CA ARG A 83 -11.12 9.97 -7.13
C ARG A 83 -11.68 11.35 -6.73
N ARG A 84 -12.39 11.45 -5.62
CA ARG A 84 -12.88 12.72 -5.06
C ARG A 84 -11.74 13.65 -4.62
N ALA A 85 -10.72 13.12 -3.98
CA ALA A 85 -9.55 13.89 -3.56
C ALA A 85 -8.74 14.43 -4.77
N GLN A 86 -8.74 13.71 -5.90
CA GLN A 86 -8.12 14.16 -7.15
C GLN A 86 -8.97 15.19 -7.92
N GLU A 87 -10.30 15.17 -7.75
CA GLU A 87 -11.24 16.10 -8.41
C GLU A 87 -11.23 17.51 -7.77
N THR A 88 -10.71 17.64 -6.54
CA THR A 88 -10.62 18.91 -5.80
C THR A 88 -9.32 19.69 -6.07
N GLN A 89 -8.48 19.24 -7.02
CA GLN A 89 -7.21 19.91 -7.37
C GLN A 89 -7.29 20.65 -8.70
#